data_AF-A0A0N1DDK5-F1
#
_entry.id   AF-A0A0N1DDK5-F1
#
_cell.length_a   1.000
_cell.length_b   1.000
_cell.length_c   1.000
_cell.angle_alpha   90.00
_cell.angle_beta   90.00
_cell.angle_gamma   90.00
#
_symmetry.space_group_name_H-M   'P 1'
#
loop_
_entity.id
_entity.type
_entity.pdbx_description
1 polymer ?
#
loop_
_entity_poly.entity_id
_entity_poly.type
_entity_poly.pdbx_seq_one_letter_code
_entity_poly.pdbx_strand_id
1 'polypeptide(L)'
;MANEKHCPFKRWLRKAFCPWPSVHNILLLLAMLYLLSLVHLTASEWASWVQAIGSIGAIWGALALGRRQLKNQASAKIDELEARSGAYLAVVESACKNSAILSELVSNGTNPTGLHMLWDNHLGELFRTNLNMLKTIPAHDLGSYELVVAHSVMVTKLIRIEASLLNLFKDQEEHKQLQSRWIEFQYGEITSDNEMIQESLVRFKDAHIAKIESARSRSLV
;
A
#
# COMPACT_ATOMS: atom_id res chain seq x y z
N MET A 1 88.99 -9.31 -25.09
CA MET A 1 89.11 -7.86 -24.87
C MET A 1 88.00 -7.16 -25.65
N ALA A 2 86.86 -6.89 -25.00
CA ALA A 2 85.74 -6.19 -25.60
C ALA A 2 85.61 -4.81 -24.94
N ASN A 3 85.66 -3.78 -25.78
CA ASN A 3 85.84 -2.38 -25.44
C ASN A 3 84.46 -1.75 -25.14
N GLU A 4 84.23 -1.35 -23.89
CA GLU A 4 83.00 -0.69 -23.43
C GLU A 4 82.88 0.72 -24.02
N LYS A 5 81.93 0.92 -24.94
CA LYS A 5 81.55 2.24 -25.42
C LYS A 5 80.72 2.97 -24.36
N HIS A 6 81.35 3.90 -23.65
CA HIS A 6 80.70 4.87 -22.77
C HIS A 6 79.78 5.80 -23.58
N CYS A 7 78.46 5.58 -23.52
CA CYS A 7 77.46 6.49 -24.09
C CYS A 7 77.21 7.70 -23.16
N PRO A 8 77.54 8.94 -23.58
CA PRO A 8 77.36 10.16 -22.78
C PRO A 8 75.88 10.51 -22.52
N PHE A 9 74.95 9.95 -23.30
CA PHE A 9 73.51 10.18 -23.17
C PHE A 9 72.93 9.68 -21.83
N LYS A 10 73.46 8.59 -21.27
CA LYS A 10 72.99 8.00 -20.00
C LYS A 10 73.33 8.86 -18.77
N ARG A 11 74.32 9.77 -18.88
CA ARG A 11 74.68 10.74 -17.84
C ARG A 11 73.77 11.97 -17.86
N TRP A 12 73.27 12.36 -19.03
CA TRP A 12 72.40 13.52 -19.19
C TRP A 12 70.97 13.24 -18.68
N LEU A 13 70.42 12.05 -18.99
CA LEU A 13 69.13 11.59 -18.46
C LEU A 13 69.08 11.50 -16.93
N ARG A 14 70.21 11.15 -16.28
CA ARG A 14 70.30 11.09 -14.82
C ARG A 14 70.36 12.46 -14.14
N LYS A 15 70.75 13.52 -14.87
CA LYS A 15 70.70 14.92 -14.38
C LYS A 15 69.34 15.58 -14.66
N ALA A 16 68.64 15.18 -15.72
CA ALA A 16 67.27 15.64 -16.00
C ALA A 16 66.24 15.06 -15.01
N PHE A 17 66.52 13.89 -14.43
CA PHE A 17 65.82 13.30 -13.28
C PHE A 17 66.47 13.70 -11.93
N CYS A 18 67.02 14.91 -11.80
CA CYS A 18 67.02 15.53 -10.47
C CYS A 18 65.56 15.53 -9.99
N PRO A 19 65.26 15.18 -8.75
CA PRO A 19 63.88 15.17 -8.27
C PRO A 19 63.36 16.59 -8.45
N TRP A 20 62.56 16.80 -9.51
CA TRP A 20 61.62 17.91 -9.56
C TRP A 20 61.00 17.93 -8.18
N PRO A 21 60.97 19.07 -7.47
CA PRO A 21 60.29 19.15 -6.19
C PRO A 21 58.96 18.47 -6.43
N SER A 22 58.75 17.35 -5.71
CA SER A 22 57.64 16.42 -5.94
C SER A 22 56.42 17.27 -6.25
N VAL A 23 55.63 16.95 -7.27
CA VAL A 23 54.46 17.79 -7.64
C VAL A 23 53.63 18.14 -6.38
N HIS A 24 53.64 17.26 -5.38
CA HIS A 24 53.20 17.46 -4.01
C HIS A 24 53.84 18.65 -3.25
N ASN A 25 55.16 18.84 -3.26
CA ASN A 25 55.86 19.97 -2.65
C ASN A 25 55.52 21.31 -3.32
N ILE A 26 55.40 21.33 -4.66
CA ILE A 26 54.95 22.53 -5.38
C ILE A 26 53.50 22.85 -5.00
N LEU A 27 52.62 21.84 -4.98
CA LEU A 27 51.23 21.98 -4.54
C LEU A 27 51.12 22.45 -3.09
N LEU A 28 51.92 21.91 -2.17
CA LEU A 28 51.96 22.31 -0.77
C LEU A 28 52.46 23.75 -0.61
N LEU A 29 53.46 24.16 -1.38
CA LEU A 29 53.99 25.52 -1.35
C LEU A 29 52.99 26.53 -1.93
N LEU A 30 52.31 26.19 -3.03
CA LEU A 30 51.21 26.99 -3.58
C LEU A 30 50.02 27.07 -2.62
N ALA A 31 49.68 25.97 -1.94
CA ALA A 31 48.64 25.95 -0.91
C ALA A 31 49.02 26.81 0.31
N MET A 32 50.29 26.76 0.76
CA MET A 32 50.77 27.65 1.83
C MET A 32 50.77 29.12 1.41
N LEU A 33 51.21 29.45 0.20
CA LEU A 33 51.17 30.83 -0.31
C LEU A 33 49.74 31.36 -0.41
N TYR A 34 48.81 30.51 -0.84
CA TYR A 34 47.37 30.82 -0.85
C TYR A 34 46.81 31.04 0.56
N LEU A 35 47.19 30.20 1.54
CA LEU A 35 46.84 30.38 2.95
C LEU A 35 47.45 31.65 3.56
N LEU A 36 48.66 32.03 3.16
CA LEU A 36 49.30 33.28 3.59
C LEU A 36 48.63 34.50 2.95
N SER A 37 48.21 34.44 1.68
CA SER A 37 47.43 35.52 1.08
C SER A 37 46.03 35.62 1.72
N LEU A 38 45.49 34.51 2.24
CA LEU A 38 44.24 34.49 2.99
C LEU A 38 44.29 35.26 4.33
N VAL A 39 45.48 35.49 4.90
CA VAL A 39 45.65 36.25 6.16
C VAL A 39 45.47 37.76 5.96
N HIS A 40 45.60 38.26 4.73
CA HIS A 40 45.46 39.68 4.39
C HIS A 40 44.07 40.08 3.88
N LEU A 41 43.05 39.21 3.99
CA LEU A 41 41.69 39.59 3.61
C LEU A 41 41.08 40.56 4.62
N THR A 42 40.38 41.55 4.09
CA THR A 42 39.54 42.46 4.86
C THR A 42 38.38 41.70 5.52
N ALA A 43 37.90 42.19 6.67
CA ALA A 43 36.79 41.55 7.39
C ALA A 43 35.53 41.33 6.52
N SER A 44 35.30 42.21 5.53
CA SER A 44 34.22 42.08 4.56
C SER A 44 34.36 40.87 3.63
N GLU A 45 35.58 40.49 3.25
CA GLU A 45 35.79 39.34 2.37
C GLU A 45 35.70 38.01 3.12
N TRP A 46 36.13 37.98 4.39
CA TRP A 46 35.88 36.83 5.26
C TRP A 46 34.38 36.59 5.48
N ALA A 47 33.61 37.66 5.69
CA ALA A 47 32.16 37.57 5.84
C ALA A 47 31.48 37.00 4.58
N SER A 48 31.91 37.41 3.37
CA SER A 48 31.31 36.91 2.12
C SER A 48 31.61 35.42 1.89
N TRP A 49 32.81 34.95 2.26
CA TRP A 49 33.16 33.53 2.16
C TRP A 49 32.38 32.66 3.14
N VAL A 50 32.29 33.09 4.41
CA VAL A 50 31.47 32.39 5.42
C VAL A 50 30.00 32.34 5.00
N GLN A 51 29.48 33.42 4.42
CA GLN A 51 28.12 33.47 3.88
C GLN A 51 27.93 32.49 2.71
N ALA A 52 28.90 32.37 1.81
CA ALA A 52 28.84 31.44 0.69
C ALA A 52 28.87 29.97 1.16
N ILE A 53 29.68 29.64 2.17
CA ILE A 53 29.67 28.29 2.76
C ILE A 53 28.39 28.04 3.54
N GLY A 54 27.90 29.02 4.29
CA GLY A 54 26.64 28.95 5.01
C GLY A 54 25.46 28.68 4.08
N SER A 55 25.40 29.34 2.92
CA SER A 55 24.34 29.13 1.93
C SER A 55 24.41 27.74 1.30
N ILE A 56 25.60 27.24 0.94
CA ILE A 56 25.78 25.87 0.46
C ILE A 56 25.36 24.87 1.54
N GLY A 57 25.85 25.02 2.78
CA GLY A 57 25.48 24.16 3.90
C GLY A 57 23.98 24.14 4.15
N ALA A 58 23.31 25.29 4.07
CA ALA A 58 21.86 25.40 4.20
C ALA A 58 21.12 24.64 3.07
N ILE A 59 21.59 24.74 1.82
CA ILE A 59 21.00 24.01 0.69
C ILE A 59 21.14 22.49 0.90
N TRP A 60 22.33 22.02 1.30
CA TRP A 60 22.55 20.59 1.59
C TRP A 60 21.68 20.10 2.76
N GLY A 61 21.57 20.89 3.83
CA GLY A 61 20.69 20.61 4.95
C GLY A 61 19.22 20.52 4.54
N ALA A 62 18.75 21.48 3.73
CA ALA A 62 17.40 21.48 3.19
C ALA A 62 17.12 20.27 2.29
N LEU A 63 18.07 19.90 1.42
CA LEU A 63 17.97 18.69 0.57
C LEU A 63 17.92 17.41 1.41
N ALA A 64 18.74 17.29 2.45
CA ALA A 64 18.73 16.13 3.34
C ALA A 64 17.41 15.99 4.10
N LEU A 65 16.87 17.10 4.62
CA LEU A 65 15.56 17.13 5.28
C LEU A 65 14.43 16.81 4.28
N GLY A 66 14.47 17.40 3.08
CA GLY A 66 13.48 17.15 2.04
C GLY A 66 13.43 15.67 1.63
N ARG A 67 14.59 15.02 1.45
CA ARG A 67 14.66 13.57 1.17
C ARG A 67 14.05 12.74 2.30
N ARG A 68 14.32 13.10 3.56
CA ARG A 68 13.73 12.40 4.73
C ARG A 68 12.21 12.59 4.80
N GLN A 69 11.71 13.80 4.53
CA GLN A 69 10.28 14.08 4.49
C GLN A 69 9.57 13.30 3.38
N LEU A 70 10.15 13.24 2.17
CA LEU A 70 9.60 12.45 1.06
C LEU A 70 9.51 10.95 1.41
N LYS A 71 10.55 10.39 2.03
CA LYS A 71 10.53 8.99 2.48
C LYS A 71 9.45 8.74 3.53
N ASN A 72 9.32 9.61 4.52
CA ASN A 72 8.30 9.48 5.56
C ASN A 72 6.88 9.65 5.02
N GLN A 73 6.67 10.56 4.05
CA GLN A 73 5.38 10.71 3.38
C GLN A 73 5.03 9.48 2.54
N ALA A 74 6.01 8.88 1.85
CA ALA A 74 5.79 7.66 1.09
C ALA A 74 5.37 6.49 2.00
N SER A 75 6.05 6.29 3.14
CA SER A 75 5.68 5.24 4.10
C SER A 75 4.30 5.50 4.71
N ALA A 76 4.03 6.73 5.15
CA ALA A 76 2.73 7.07 5.76
C ALA A 76 1.54 6.83 4.81
N LYS A 77 1.72 7.07 3.49
CA LYS A 77 0.69 6.79 2.49
C LYS A 77 0.40 5.30 2.34
N ILE A 78 1.40 4.43 2.50
CA ILE A 78 1.23 2.98 2.43
C ILE A 78 0.52 2.49 3.69
N ASP A 79 0.95 2.96 4.86
CA ASP A 79 0.33 2.62 6.14
C ASP A 79 -1.16 3.02 6.14
N GLU A 80 -1.49 4.21 5.62
CA GLU A 80 -2.87 4.66 5.46
C GLU A 80 -3.66 3.77 4.47
N LEU A 81 -3.06 3.43 3.33
CA LEU A 81 -3.68 2.54 2.34
C LEU A 81 -3.98 1.16 2.94
N GLU A 82 -3.04 0.57 3.67
CA GLU A 82 -3.17 -0.74 4.32
C GLU A 82 -4.22 -0.72 5.43
N ALA A 83 -4.21 0.30 6.28
CA ALA A 83 -5.21 0.45 7.34
C ALA A 83 -6.62 0.58 6.74
N ARG A 84 -6.76 1.42 5.71
CA ARG A 84 -8.04 1.65 5.02
C ARG A 84 -8.52 0.40 4.30
N SER A 85 -7.65 -0.27 3.56
CA SER A 85 -8.01 -1.49 2.85
C SER A 85 -8.37 -2.61 3.84
N GLY A 86 -7.62 -2.74 4.93
CA GLY A 86 -7.89 -3.72 5.98
C GLY A 86 -9.27 -3.52 6.61
N ALA A 87 -9.67 -2.27 6.84
CA ALA A 87 -11.02 -1.95 7.29
C ALA A 87 -12.09 -2.40 6.29
N TYR A 88 -11.89 -2.17 4.98
CA TYR A 88 -12.83 -2.65 3.96
C TYR A 88 -12.93 -4.17 3.93
N LEU A 89 -11.80 -4.88 4.03
CA LEU A 89 -11.80 -6.34 4.09
C LEU A 89 -12.59 -6.85 5.30
N ALA A 90 -12.41 -6.23 6.48
CA ALA A 90 -13.15 -6.62 7.68
C ALA A 90 -14.66 -6.44 7.54
N VAL A 91 -15.11 -5.35 6.90
CA VAL A 91 -16.55 -5.12 6.61
C VAL A 91 -17.09 -6.19 5.68
N VAL A 92 -16.35 -6.49 4.60
CA VAL A 92 -16.71 -7.53 3.63
C VAL A 92 -16.79 -8.90 4.30
N GLU A 93 -15.78 -9.30 5.07
CA GLU A 93 -15.75 -10.58 5.78
C GLU A 93 -16.90 -10.72 6.78
N SER A 94 -17.21 -9.65 7.52
CA SER A 94 -18.34 -9.65 8.47
C SER A 94 -19.68 -9.90 7.76
N ALA A 95 -19.91 -9.22 6.63
CA ALA A 95 -21.13 -9.41 5.84
C ALA A 95 -21.24 -10.83 5.27
N CYS A 96 -20.15 -11.35 4.69
CA CYS A 96 -20.10 -12.71 4.15
C CYS A 96 -20.29 -13.78 5.24
N LYS A 97 -19.74 -13.57 6.44
CA LYS A 97 -19.92 -14.46 7.58
C LYS A 97 -21.38 -14.51 8.03
N ASN A 98 -22.07 -13.37 8.09
CA ASN A 98 -23.49 -13.34 8.43
C ASN A 98 -24.34 -14.06 7.38
N SER A 99 -24.03 -13.91 6.09
CA SER A 99 -24.66 -14.68 5.01
C SER A 99 -24.42 -16.19 5.15
N ALA A 100 -23.21 -16.61 5.52
CA ALA A 100 -22.88 -18.01 5.73
C ALA A 100 -23.69 -18.61 6.89
N ILE A 101 -23.80 -17.90 8.02
CA ILE A 101 -24.61 -18.34 9.17
C ILE A 101 -26.08 -18.48 8.76
N LEU A 102 -26.62 -17.50 8.02
CA LEU A 102 -27.98 -17.57 7.52
C LEU A 102 -28.19 -18.77 6.57
N SER A 103 -27.26 -19.00 5.65
CA SER A 103 -27.30 -20.14 4.72
C SER A 103 -27.24 -21.48 5.46
N GLU A 104 -26.46 -21.57 6.53
CA GLU A 104 -26.40 -22.75 7.41
C GLU A 104 -27.75 -23.00 8.10
N LEU A 105 -28.37 -21.95 8.65
CA LEU A 105 -29.69 -22.06 9.28
C LEU A 105 -30.76 -22.57 8.32
N VAL A 106 -30.81 -22.05 7.09
CA VAL A 106 -31.80 -22.51 6.09
C VAL A 106 -31.48 -23.92 5.59
N SER A 107 -30.21 -24.26 5.40
CA SER A 107 -29.80 -25.60 4.95
C SER A 107 -30.08 -26.69 5.98
N ASN A 108 -30.11 -26.33 7.27
CA ASN A 108 -30.52 -27.22 8.36
C ASN A 108 -32.04 -27.43 8.45
N GLY A 109 -32.82 -26.88 7.51
CA GLY A 109 -34.27 -27.06 7.47
C GLY A 109 -35.01 -26.32 8.59
N THR A 110 -34.49 -25.17 9.02
CA THR A 110 -35.15 -24.33 10.03
C THR A 110 -36.59 -24.04 9.60
N ASN A 111 -37.56 -24.20 10.50
CA ASN A 111 -38.96 -23.87 10.20
C ASN A 111 -39.08 -22.36 9.86
N PRO A 112 -39.79 -21.98 8.79
CA PRO A 112 -39.97 -20.57 8.40
C PRO A 112 -40.44 -19.64 9.54
N THR A 113 -41.33 -20.12 10.41
CA THR A 113 -41.80 -19.37 11.60
C THR A 113 -40.65 -19.07 12.57
N GLY A 114 -39.81 -20.08 12.84
CA GLY A 114 -38.65 -19.90 13.72
C GLY A 114 -37.61 -18.99 13.09
N LEU A 115 -37.41 -19.11 11.77
CA LEU A 115 -36.52 -18.24 11.01
C LEU A 115 -37.01 -16.78 11.03
N HIS A 116 -38.31 -16.55 10.86
CA HIS A 116 -38.93 -15.22 10.91
C HIS A 116 -38.71 -14.57 12.29
N MET A 117 -38.96 -15.31 13.37
CA MET A 117 -38.70 -14.82 14.73
C MET A 117 -37.22 -14.50 14.97
N LEU A 118 -36.29 -15.32 14.47
CA LEU A 118 -34.85 -15.05 14.59
C LEU A 118 -34.43 -13.83 13.76
N TRP A 119 -35.04 -13.66 12.59
CA TRP A 119 -34.84 -12.52 11.71
C TRP A 119 -35.26 -11.22 12.40
N ASP A 120 -36.48 -11.16 12.93
CA ASP A 120 -37.02 -9.95 13.57
C ASP A 120 -36.27 -9.57 14.85
N ASN A 121 -35.86 -10.57 15.64
CA ASN A 121 -35.21 -10.30 16.93
C ASN A 121 -33.72 -9.96 16.81
N HIS A 122 -33.02 -10.48 15.80
CA HIS A 122 -31.56 -10.38 15.77
C HIS A 122 -30.95 -10.35 14.37
N LEU A 123 -31.22 -11.36 13.54
CA LEU A 123 -30.47 -11.55 12.30
C LEU A 123 -30.74 -10.45 11.28
N GLY A 124 -31.97 -9.94 11.20
CA GLY A 124 -32.37 -8.95 10.22
C GLY A 124 -31.63 -7.63 10.39
N GLU A 125 -31.51 -7.12 11.62
CA GLU A 125 -30.82 -5.85 11.87
C GLU A 125 -29.31 -5.97 11.66
N LEU A 126 -28.70 -7.07 12.09
CA LEU A 126 -27.28 -7.35 11.82
C LEU A 126 -26.99 -7.49 10.33
N PHE A 127 -27.86 -8.18 9.60
CA PHE A 127 -27.74 -8.36 8.16
C PHE A 127 -27.84 -7.02 7.42
N ARG A 128 -28.85 -6.19 7.76
CA ARG A 128 -29.03 -4.85 7.19
C ARG A 128 -27.90 -3.90 7.51
N THR A 129 -27.40 -3.92 8.75
CA THR A 129 -26.26 -3.11 9.17
C THR A 129 -25.03 -3.45 8.32
N ASN A 130 -24.69 -4.73 8.18
CA ASN A 130 -23.56 -5.17 7.37
C ASN A 130 -23.74 -4.86 5.88
N LEU A 131 -24.95 -5.04 5.35
CA LEU A 131 -25.27 -4.65 3.97
C LEU A 131 -25.15 -3.15 3.75
N ASN A 132 -25.59 -2.32 4.70
CA ASN A 132 -25.46 -0.87 4.62
C ASN A 132 -23.99 -0.45 4.69
N MET A 133 -23.20 -1.04 5.60
CA MET A 133 -21.75 -0.81 5.65
C MET A 133 -21.08 -1.16 4.31
N LEU A 134 -21.42 -2.30 3.72
CA LEU A 134 -20.92 -2.68 2.39
C LEU A 134 -21.28 -1.66 1.31
N LYS A 135 -22.52 -1.17 1.29
CA LYS A 135 -22.99 -0.15 0.33
C LYS A 135 -22.26 1.19 0.48
N THR A 136 -21.76 1.49 1.67
CA THR A 136 -21.00 2.75 1.91
C THR A 136 -19.58 2.71 1.38
N ILE A 137 -19.02 1.54 1.04
CA ILE A 137 -17.68 1.44 0.43
C ILE A 137 -17.77 1.93 -1.02
N PRO A 138 -17.14 3.07 -1.36
CA PRO A 138 -17.25 3.60 -2.70
C PRO A 138 -16.32 2.85 -3.66
N ALA A 139 -16.81 2.56 -4.87
CA ALA A 139 -16.10 1.72 -5.84
C ALA A 139 -14.70 2.26 -6.21
N HIS A 140 -14.52 3.58 -6.29
CA HIS A 140 -13.23 4.18 -6.64
C HIS A 140 -12.14 3.97 -5.58
N ASP A 141 -12.52 3.79 -4.30
CA ASP A 141 -11.55 3.55 -3.23
C ASP A 141 -11.03 2.11 -3.19
N LEU A 142 -11.76 1.17 -3.80
CA LEU A 142 -11.30 -0.22 -3.96
C LEU A 142 -10.08 -0.29 -4.87
N GLY A 143 -9.94 0.61 -5.84
CA GLY A 143 -8.69 0.83 -6.58
C GLY A 143 -8.23 -0.31 -7.50
N SER A 144 -9.03 -1.35 -7.68
CA SER A 144 -8.86 -2.37 -8.73
C SER A 144 -10.22 -2.82 -9.26
N TYR A 145 -10.25 -3.23 -10.52
CA TYR A 145 -11.47 -3.71 -11.17
C TYR A 145 -11.99 -4.98 -10.49
N GLU A 146 -11.10 -5.90 -10.13
CA GLU A 146 -11.42 -7.18 -9.51
C GLU A 146 -12.10 -6.99 -8.15
N LEU A 147 -11.62 -6.04 -7.33
CA LEU A 147 -12.23 -5.70 -6.05
C LEU A 147 -13.64 -5.12 -6.24
N VAL A 148 -13.83 -4.25 -7.23
CA VAL A 148 -15.13 -3.63 -7.53
C VAL A 148 -16.13 -4.68 -7.99
N VAL A 149 -15.74 -5.59 -8.89
CA VAL A 149 -16.61 -6.66 -9.38
C VAL A 149 -17.01 -7.60 -8.23
N ALA A 150 -16.04 -8.08 -7.46
CA ALA A 150 -16.32 -8.96 -6.32
C ALA A 150 -17.25 -8.30 -5.30
N HIS A 151 -16.98 -7.02 -4.95
CA HIS A 151 -17.84 -6.22 -4.07
C HIS A 151 -19.27 -6.10 -4.61
N SER A 152 -19.43 -5.77 -5.90
CA SER A 152 -20.74 -5.64 -6.53
C SER A 152 -21.54 -6.94 -6.51
N VAL A 153 -20.89 -8.09 -6.73
CA VAL A 153 -21.55 -9.40 -6.64
C VAL A 153 -22.04 -9.65 -5.22
N MET A 154 -21.19 -9.43 -4.21
CA MET A 154 -21.57 -9.62 -2.81
C MET A 154 -22.75 -8.74 -2.40
N VAL A 155 -22.72 -7.44 -2.74
CA VAL A 155 -23.83 -6.51 -2.45
C VAL A 155 -25.13 -6.96 -3.11
N THR A 156 -25.08 -7.32 -4.39
CA THR A 156 -26.27 -7.73 -5.16
C THR A 156 -26.89 -9.00 -4.57
N LYS A 157 -26.05 -9.97 -4.21
CA LYS A 157 -26.49 -11.25 -3.66
C LYS A 157 -27.04 -11.13 -2.24
N LEU A 158 -26.44 -10.29 -1.40
CA LEU A 158 -27.00 -10.00 -0.07
C LEU A 158 -28.37 -9.31 -0.16
N ILE A 159 -28.56 -8.36 -1.09
CA ILE A 159 -29.87 -7.74 -1.34
C ILE A 159 -30.90 -8.78 -1.78
N ARG A 160 -30.51 -9.70 -2.66
CA ARG A 160 -31.39 -10.77 -3.13
C ARG A 160 -31.79 -11.73 -2.01
N ILE A 161 -30.85 -12.14 -1.16
CA ILE A 161 -31.13 -12.96 0.03
C ILE A 161 -32.14 -12.27 0.95
N GLU A 162 -31.94 -10.99 1.27
CA GLU A 162 -32.89 -10.22 2.08
C GLU A 162 -34.28 -10.19 1.44
N ALA A 163 -34.37 -9.89 0.14
CA ALA A 163 -35.64 -9.85 -0.56
C ALA A 163 -36.35 -11.23 -0.57
N SER A 164 -35.62 -12.32 -0.80
CA SER A 164 -36.16 -13.68 -0.76
C SER A 164 -36.72 -14.04 0.62
N LEU A 165 -36.02 -13.67 1.69
CA LEU A 165 -36.50 -13.88 3.06
C LEU A 165 -37.77 -13.07 3.36
N LEU A 166 -37.78 -11.78 3.03
CA LEU A 166 -38.95 -10.94 3.28
C LEU A 166 -40.17 -11.42 2.49
N ASN A 167 -39.98 -11.88 1.26
CA ASN A 167 -41.06 -12.50 0.48
C ASN A 167 -41.54 -13.81 1.12
N LEU A 168 -40.63 -14.66 1.58
CA LEU A 168 -40.98 -15.90 2.29
C LEU A 168 -41.82 -15.62 3.55
N PHE A 169 -41.42 -14.63 4.34
CA PHE A 169 -42.15 -14.26 5.56
C PHE A 169 -43.54 -13.69 5.24
N LYS A 170 -43.63 -12.84 4.22
CA LYS A 170 -44.91 -12.32 3.74
C LYS A 170 -45.85 -13.44 3.28
N ASP A 171 -45.36 -14.37 2.45
CA ASP A 171 -46.16 -15.51 1.97
C ASP A 171 -46.64 -16.38 3.15
N GLN A 172 -45.78 -16.54 4.16
CA GLN A 172 -46.11 -17.31 5.37
C GLN A 172 -47.26 -16.65 6.16
N GLU A 173 -47.24 -15.32 6.31
CA GLU A 173 -48.31 -14.57 6.97
C GLU A 173 -49.64 -14.67 6.21
N GLU A 174 -49.60 -14.56 4.88
CA GLU A 174 -50.79 -14.58 4.03
C GLU A 174 -51.45 -15.97 3.96
N HIS A 175 -50.63 -17.03 3.84
CA HIS A 175 -51.14 -18.37 3.56
C HIS A 175 -51.22 -19.29 4.78
N LYS A 176 -50.60 -18.93 5.92
CA LYS A 176 -50.49 -19.71 7.17
C LYS A 176 -49.80 -21.07 7.07
N GLN A 177 -49.88 -21.75 5.92
CA GLN A 177 -49.20 -23.00 5.59
C GLN A 177 -48.60 -22.90 4.20
N LEU A 178 -47.28 -22.77 4.14
CA LEU A 178 -46.53 -22.84 2.89
C LEU A 178 -46.32 -24.29 2.48
N GLN A 179 -46.35 -24.54 1.17
CA GLN A 179 -46.00 -25.85 0.63
C GLN A 179 -44.51 -26.12 0.87
N SER A 180 -44.16 -27.33 1.34
CA SER A 180 -42.76 -27.69 1.61
C SER A 180 -41.84 -27.47 0.41
N ARG A 181 -42.31 -27.78 -0.80
CA ARG A 181 -41.57 -27.57 -2.05
C ARG A 181 -41.25 -26.09 -2.31
N TRP A 182 -42.11 -25.17 -1.91
CA TRP A 182 -41.87 -23.73 -2.05
C TRP A 182 -40.78 -23.27 -1.09
N ILE A 183 -40.81 -23.76 0.16
CA ILE A 183 -39.77 -23.47 1.17
C ILE A 183 -38.42 -24.00 0.71
N GLU A 184 -38.37 -25.26 0.24
CA GLU A 184 -37.16 -25.88 -0.30
C GLU A 184 -36.57 -25.08 -1.47
N PHE A 185 -37.42 -24.58 -2.36
CA PHE A 185 -36.99 -23.71 -3.45
C PHE A 185 -36.36 -22.40 -2.94
N GLN A 186 -37.04 -21.69 -2.03
CA GLN A 186 -36.52 -20.44 -1.46
C GLN A 186 -35.21 -20.66 -0.69
N TYR A 187 -35.09 -21.75 0.06
CA TYR A 187 -33.87 -22.09 0.79
C TYR A 187 -32.73 -22.46 -0.16
N GLY A 188 -33.02 -23.19 -1.24
CA GLY A 188 -32.05 -23.48 -2.29
C GLY A 188 -31.49 -22.21 -2.94
N GLU A 189 -32.36 -21.24 -3.23
CA GLU A 189 -31.96 -19.93 -3.78
C GLU A 189 -31.04 -19.15 -2.83
N ILE A 190 -31.38 -19.10 -1.53
CA ILE A 190 -30.57 -18.44 -0.50
C ILE A 190 -29.19 -19.11 -0.38
N THR A 191 -29.14 -20.44 -0.37
CA THR A 191 -27.88 -21.18 -0.30
C THR A 191 -27.03 -20.97 -1.54
N SER A 192 -27.64 -21.01 -2.74
CA SER A 192 -26.91 -20.74 -3.99
C SER A 192 -26.36 -19.30 -4.05
N ASP A 193 -27.14 -18.31 -3.61
CA ASP A 193 -26.66 -16.93 -3.52
C ASP A 193 -25.51 -16.79 -2.51
N ASN A 194 -25.55 -17.51 -1.38
CA ASN A 194 -24.45 -17.54 -0.42
C ASN A 194 -23.19 -18.18 -1.01
N GLU A 195 -23.29 -19.26 -1.79
CA GLU A 195 -22.13 -19.85 -2.48
C GLU A 195 -21.42 -18.81 -3.37
N MET A 196 -22.19 -18.04 -4.16
CA MET A 196 -21.63 -16.96 -4.99
C MET A 196 -20.99 -15.84 -4.16
N ILE A 197 -21.54 -15.54 -2.98
CA ILE A 197 -20.95 -14.59 -2.02
C ILE A 197 -19.60 -15.12 -1.52
N GLN A 198 -19.51 -16.39 -1.13
CA GLN A 198 -18.26 -16.97 -0.63
C GLN A 198 -17.19 -17.06 -1.72
N GLU A 199 -17.55 -17.43 -2.95
CA GLU A 199 -16.63 -17.39 -4.09
C GLU A 199 -16.12 -15.98 -4.36
N SER A 200 -17.01 -14.98 -4.29
CA SER A 200 -16.64 -13.57 -4.48
C SER A 200 -15.74 -13.05 -3.35
N LEU A 201 -15.95 -13.52 -2.11
CA LEU A 201 -15.08 -13.20 -0.98
C LEU A 201 -13.65 -13.70 -1.22
N VAL A 202 -13.48 -14.92 -1.72
CA VAL A 202 -12.14 -15.46 -2.05
C VAL A 202 -11.46 -14.58 -3.09
N ARG A 203 -12.16 -14.25 -4.19
CA ARG A 203 -11.63 -13.34 -5.23
C ARG A 203 -11.28 -11.97 -4.68
N PHE A 204 -12.11 -11.44 -3.76
CA PHE A 204 -11.86 -10.16 -3.11
C PHE A 204 -10.57 -10.22 -2.26
N LYS A 205 -10.36 -11.29 -1.49
CA LYS A 205 -9.15 -11.50 -0.69
C LYS A 205 -7.89 -11.57 -1.55
N ASP A 206 -7.93 -12.34 -2.63
CA ASP A 206 -6.80 -12.49 -3.53
C ASP A 206 -6.43 -11.16 -4.20
N ALA A 207 -7.43 -10.45 -4.72
CA ALA A 207 -7.24 -9.13 -5.32
C ALA A 207 -6.75 -8.08 -4.29
N HIS A 208 -7.20 -8.19 -3.04
CA HIS A 208 -6.76 -7.33 -1.95
C HIS A 208 -5.27 -7.54 -1.64
N ILE A 209 -4.83 -8.79 -1.49
CA ILE A 209 -3.42 -9.13 -1.25
C ILE A 209 -2.55 -8.61 -2.39
N ALA A 210 -2.93 -8.89 -3.64
CA ALA A 210 -2.21 -8.43 -4.81
C ALA A 210 -2.09 -6.89 -4.88
N LYS A 211 -3.15 -6.15 -4.49
CA LYS A 211 -3.13 -4.69 -4.43
C LYS A 211 -2.09 -4.18 -3.42
N ILE A 212 -2.03 -4.77 -2.23
CA ILE A 212 -1.09 -4.36 -1.18
C ILE A 212 0.35 -4.69 -1.57
N GLU A 213 0.60 -5.87 -2.13
CA GLU A 213 1.93 -6.24 -2.63
C GLU A 213 2.40 -5.32 -3.77
N SER A 214 1.50 -4.95 -4.68
CA SER A 214 1.79 -3.97 -5.74
C SER A 214 2.07 -2.56 -5.22
N ALA A 215 1.40 -2.14 -4.14
CA ALA A 215 1.67 -0.85 -3.49
C ALA A 215 3.04 -0.86 -2.79
N ARG A 216 3.35 -1.92 -2.05
CA ARG A 216 4.64 -2.09 -1.37
C ARG A 216 5.81 -2.13 -2.34
N SER A 217 5.71 -2.91 -3.42
CA SER A 217 6.79 -3.01 -4.42
C SER A 217 7.09 -1.66 -5.09
N ARG A 218 6.06 -0.85 -5.40
CA ARG A 218 6.23 0.50 -5.95
C ARG A 218 6.88 1.49 -5.00
N SER A 219 6.82 1.27 -3.69
CA SER A 219 7.44 2.15 -2.70
C SER A 219 8.93 1.91 -2.46
N LEU A 220 9.42 0.75 -2.89
CA LEU A 220 10.83 0.35 -2.72
C LEU A 220 11.72 0.81 -3.89
N VAL A 221 11.11 1.28 -4.99
CA VAL A 221 11.78 1.81 -6.18
C VAL A 221 11.92 3.33 -6.06
#